data_AF-A0A942WJ39-F1
#
_entry.id   AF-A0A942WJ39-F1
#
_cell.length_a   1.000
_cell.length_b   1.000
_cell.length_c   1.000
_cell.angle_alpha   90.00
_cell.angle_beta   90.00
_cell.angle_gamma   90.00
#
_symmetry.space_group_name_H-M   'P 1'
#
loop_
_entity.id
_entity.type
_entity.pdbx_description
1 polymer ?
#
loop_
_entity_poly.entity_id
_entity_poly.type
_entity_poly.pdbx_seq_one_letter_code
_entity_poly.pdbx_strand_id
1 'polypeptide(L)'
;MESYISFSIISVFFYTFMILTLLAGKRSRIINSFMCVLGGMLCWTLGSFLMRMEAGPSYILWYYVSLAGILFLPYFYYVFISEFMGVRMGRKSKIPLLLMMLLFVINIPGGIILRWPDLIRKNGGAHFVYKITPWFLLFFVVAGITIIQIFITMYRGCRRHPGYRKQIEPILVGILIIFVGNLALAEDGCSRCAVLRQMGFALVWAWS
;
A
#
# COMPACT_ATOMS: atom_id res chain seq x y z
N MET A 1 0.03 24.47 -1.26
CA MET A 1 0.53 23.50 -0.26
C MET A 1 -0.53 23.15 0.78
N GLU A 2 -1.38 24.09 1.20
CA GLU A 2 -2.42 23.81 2.21
C GLU A 2 -3.44 22.72 1.82
N SER A 3 -3.88 22.67 0.56
CA SER A 3 -4.87 21.67 0.13
C SER A 3 -4.42 20.23 0.35
N TYR A 4 -3.15 19.90 0.08
CA TYR A 4 -2.60 18.53 0.21
C TYR A 4 -2.46 18.07 1.67
N ILE A 5 -2.13 19.00 2.57
CA ILE A 5 -2.03 18.75 4.02
C ILE A 5 -3.42 18.44 4.57
N SER A 6 -4.44 19.22 4.19
CA SER A 6 -5.83 19.01 4.61
C SER A 6 -6.39 17.65 4.19
N PHE A 7 -6.15 17.21 2.95
CA PHE A 7 -6.57 15.87 2.50
C PHE A 7 -5.95 14.74 3.34
N SER A 8 -4.66 14.88 3.68
CA SER A 8 -3.95 13.88 4.49
C SER A 8 -4.45 13.84 5.94
N ILE A 9 -4.73 14.99 6.54
CA ILE A 9 -5.29 15.07 7.91
C ILE A 9 -6.66 14.41 7.96
N ILE A 10 -7.51 14.70 6.98
CA ILE A 10 -8.85 14.11 6.87
C ILE A 10 -8.75 12.59 6.73
N SER A 11 -7.86 12.07 5.87
CA SER A 11 -7.72 10.62 5.69
C SER A 11 -7.25 9.92 6.97
N VAL A 12 -6.25 10.49 7.66
CA VAL A 12 -5.74 9.94 8.93
C VAL A 12 -6.83 9.93 9.99
N PHE A 13 -7.63 11.00 10.08
CA PHE A 13 -8.76 11.08 11.00
C PHE A 13 -9.79 9.98 10.72
N PHE A 14 -10.21 9.83 9.46
CA PHE A 14 -11.18 8.79 9.08
C PHE A 14 -10.67 7.38 9.31
N TYR A 15 -9.41 7.08 8.95
CA TYR A 15 -8.82 5.76 9.19
C TYR A 15 -8.71 5.45 10.68
N THR A 16 -8.29 6.43 11.50
CA THR A 16 -8.22 6.26 12.96
C THR A 16 -9.61 6.02 13.53
N PHE A 17 -10.60 6.83 13.16
CA PHE A 17 -11.98 6.68 13.61
C PHE A 17 -12.56 5.30 13.24
N MET A 18 -12.30 4.82 12.03
CA MET A 18 -12.76 3.51 11.59
C MET A 18 -12.09 2.37 12.38
N ILE A 19 -10.78 2.48 12.67
CA ILE A 19 -10.09 1.52 13.53
C ILE A 19 -10.70 1.51 14.94
N LEU A 20 -10.92 2.69 15.54
CA LEU A 20 -11.53 2.81 16.88
C LEU A 20 -12.93 2.19 16.92
N THR A 21 -13.74 2.44 15.88
CA THR A 21 -15.10 1.90 15.77
C THR A 21 -15.08 0.37 15.66
N LEU A 22 -14.17 -0.19 14.87
CA LEU A 22 -14.00 -1.64 14.74
C LEU A 22 -13.44 -2.29 16.01
N LEU A 23 -12.63 -1.55 16.76
CA LEU A 23 -12.06 -1.99 18.03
C LEU A 23 -13.10 -2.00 19.15
N ALA A 24 -14.06 -1.07 19.13
CA ALA A 24 -15.25 -1.07 20.00
C ALA A 24 -16.30 -2.12 19.58
N GLY A 25 -16.25 -2.60 18.33
CA GLY A 25 -17.13 -3.63 17.81
C GLY A 25 -16.78 -5.06 18.26
N LYS A 26 -17.63 -6.02 17.91
CA LYS A 26 -17.43 -7.44 18.24
C LYS A 26 -16.16 -7.97 17.56
N ARG A 27 -15.18 -8.43 18.34
CA ARG A 27 -13.95 -9.02 17.78
C ARG A 27 -14.25 -10.30 17.01
N SER A 28 -14.04 -10.25 15.70
CA SER A 28 -14.01 -11.42 14.81
C SER A 28 -12.64 -11.49 14.12
N ARG A 29 -12.27 -12.68 13.62
CA ARG A 29 -11.01 -12.85 12.86
C ARG A 29 -10.96 -11.97 11.60
N ILE A 30 -12.11 -11.77 10.97
CA ILE A 30 -12.27 -10.87 9.82
C ILE A 30 -12.01 -9.42 10.22
N ILE A 31 -12.62 -8.95 11.31
CA ILE A 31 -12.43 -7.58 11.81
C ILE A 31 -10.97 -7.35 12.21
N ASN A 32 -10.31 -8.31 12.86
CA ASN A 32 -8.89 -8.20 13.20
C ASN A 32 -8.00 -8.07 11.97
N SER A 33 -8.27 -8.86 10.93
CA SER A 33 -7.51 -8.80 9.68
C SER A 33 -7.78 -7.50 8.91
N PHE A 34 -9.02 -7.00 8.96
CA PHE A 34 -9.39 -5.71 8.39
C PHE A 34 -8.69 -4.55 9.11
N MET A 35 -8.62 -4.59 10.45
CA MET A 35 -7.86 -3.62 11.23
C MET A 35 -6.37 -3.61 10.85
N CYS A 36 -5.76 -4.75 10.52
CA CYS A 36 -4.39 -4.78 10.00
C CYS A 36 -4.26 -4.06 8.65
N VAL A 37 -5.21 -4.22 7.74
CA VAL A 37 -5.23 -3.50 6.45
C VAL A 37 -5.35 -2.00 6.67
N LEU A 38 -6.28 -1.58 7.54
CA LEU A 38 -6.46 -0.17 7.88
C LEU A 38 -5.25 0.42 8.61
N GLY A 39 -4.63 -0.36 9.50
CA GLY A 39 -3.38 0.03 10.15
C GLY A 39 -2.24 0.20 9.16
N GLY A 40 -2.12 -0.67 8.15
CA GLY A 40 -1.16 -0.52 7.06
C GLY A 40 -1.37 0.76 6.24
N MET A 41 -2.63 1.04 5.88
CA MET A 41 -3.02 2.28 5.18
C MET A 41 -2.77 3.53 6.03
N LEU A 42 -3.04 3.45 7.34
CA LEU A 42 -2.77 4.52 8.29
C LEU A 42 -1.26 4.75 8.41
N CYS A 43 -0.46 3.71 8.62
CA CYS A 43 1.01 3.83 8.71
C CYS A 43 1.61 4.44 7.44
N TRP A 44 1.10 4.06 6.27
CA TRP A 44 1.49 4.67 5.00
C TRP A 44 1.10 6.15 4.92
N THR A 45 -0.18 6.49 5.07
CA THR A 45 -0.65 7.88 4.93
C THR A 45 -0.09 8.81 6.01
N LEU A 46 -0.06 8.35 7.26
CA LEU A 46 0.52 9.06 8.40
C LEU A 46 2.04 9.19 8.26
N GLY A 47 2.74 8.14 7.84
CA GLY A 47 4.19 8.20 7.61
C GLY A 47 4.54 9.21 6.51
N SER A 48 3.81 9.19 5.39
CA SER A 48 4.00 10.16 4.30
C SER A 48 3.62 11.58 4.74
N PHE A 49 2.61 11.77 5.58
CA PHE A 49 2.25 13.07 6.14
C PHE A 49 3.33 13.62 7.08
N LEU A 50 3.81 12.80 8.02
CA LEU A 50 4.82 13.20 9.00
C LEU A 50 6.19 13.47 8.36
N MET A 51 6.52 12.81 7.26
CA MET A 51 7.67 13.19 6.44
C MET A 51 7.56 14.61 5.90
N ARG A 52 6.39 15.02 5.40
CA ARG A 52 6.17 16.38 4.87
C ARG A 52 6.20 17.44 5.96
N MET A 53 5.74 17.08 7.16
CA MET A 53 5.78 17.94 8.34
C MET A 53 7.15 17.99 9.02
N GLU A 54 8.16 17.25 8.51
CA GLU A 54 9.49 17.10 9.11
C GLU A 54 9.42 16.79 10.63
N ALA A 55 8.38 16.07 11.06
CA ALA A 55 8.12 15.83 12.48
C ALA A 55 9.27 15.02 13.11
N GLY A 56 9.73 15.42 14.30
CA GLY A 56 10.82 14.74 15.02
C GLY A 56 10.48 13.28 15.36
N PRO A 57 11.47 12.37 15.49
CA PRO A 57 12.91 12.62 15.61
C PRO A 57 13.70 12.66 14.28
N SER A 58 13.21 12.07 13.18
CA SER A 58 13.79 12.23 11.83
C SER A 58 12.80 11.89 10.72
N TYR A 59 12.87 12.58 9.57
CA TYR A 59 12.06 12.26 8.38
C TYR A 59 12.38 10.86 7.82
N ILE A 60 13.60 10.36 8.07
CA ILE A 60 14.06 9.03 7.65
C ILE A 60 13.27 7.92 8.38
N LEU A 61 12.93 8.12 9.66
CA LEU A 61 12.09 7.19 10.38
C LEU A 61 10.70 7.11 9.75
N TRP A 62 10.08 8.26 9.49
CA TRP A 62 8.75 8.33 8.87
C TRP A 62 8.73 7.76 7.45
N TYR A 63 9.85 7.87 6.73
CA TYR A 63 10.07 7.16 5.47
C TYR A 63 9.99 5.65 5.64
N TYR A 64 10.68 5.07 6.61
CA TYR A 64 10.60 3.63 6.87
C TYR A 64 9.22 3.18 7.35
N VAL A 65 8.51 4.01 8.13
CA VAL A 65 7.12 3.74 8.55
C VAL A 65 6.18 3.69 7.35
N SER A 66 6.29 4.67 6.45
CA SER A 66 5.47 4.71 5.24
C SER A 66 5.82 3.57 4.27
N LEU A 67 7.11 3.28 4.09
CA LEU A 67 7.61 2.16 3.30
C LEU A 67 7.15 0.81 3.84
N ALA A 68 7.15 0.62 5.17
CA ALA A 68 6.59 -0.58 5.80
C ALA A 68 5.10 -0.70 5.50
N GLY A 69 4.34 0.39 5.65
CA GLY A 69 2.91 0.45 5.38
C GLY A 69 2.58 -0.07 3.97
N ILE A 70 3.24 0.48 2.94
CA ILE A 70 2.99 0.10 1.55
C ILE A 70 3.52 -1.30 1.20
N LEU A 71 4.64 -1.70 1.80
CA LEU A 71 5.27 -3.00 1.54
C LEU A 71 4.46 -4.16 2.11
N PHE A 72 3.94 -4.03 3.33
CA PHE A 72 3.15 -5.07 3.98
C PHE A 72 1.69 -5.07 3.56
N LEU A 73 1.22 -4.01 2.89
CA LEU A 73 -0.17 -3.86 2.46
C LEU A 73 -0.70 -5.04 1.62
N PRO A 74 0.01 -5.55 0.58
CA PRO A 74 -0.48 -6.68 -0.20
C PRO A 74 -0.66 -7.94 0.65
N TYR A 75 0.22 -8.16 1.63
CA TYR A 75 0.11 -9.28 2.55
C TYR A 75 -1.08 -9.12 3.51
N PHE A 76 -1.31 -7.93 4.07
CA PHE A 76 -2.49 -7.68 4.91
C PHE A 76 -3.79 -7.89 4.14
N TYR A 77 -3.86 -7.44 2.88
CA TYR A 77 -4.98 -7.73 2.00
C TYR A 77 -5.16 -9.23 1.75
N TYR A 78 -4.07 -9.96 1.56
CA TYR A 78 -4.13 -11.41 1.39
C TYR A 78 -4.68 -12.14 2.63
N VAL A 79 -4.25 -11.74 3.83
CA VAL A 79 -4.80 -12.28 5.08
C VAL A 79 -6.30 -11.95 5.19
N PHE A 80 -6.68 -10.69 4.96
CA PHE A 80 -8.08 -10.26 5.01
C PHE A 80 -8.97 -11.05 4.04
N ILE A 81 -8.58 -11.17 2.76
CA ILE A 81 -9.34 -11.92 1.76
C ILE A 81 -9.40 -13.41 2.10
N SER A 82 -8.31 -13.99 2.62
CA SER A 82 -8.32 -15.41 3.01
C SER A 82 -9.32 -15.71 4.13
N GLU A 83 -9.39 -14.86 5.16
CA GLU A 83 -10.34 -14.96 6.26
C GLU A 83 -11.77 -14.69 5.79
N PHE A 84 -11.94 -13.71 4.89
CA PHE A 84 -13.25 -13.39 4.30
C PHE A 84 -13.82 -14.54 3.48
N MET A 85 -12.97 -15.22 2.69
CA MET A 85 -13.36 -16.39 1.88
C MET A 85 -13.38 -17.70 2.68
N GLY A 86 -13.06 -17.66 3.99
CA GLY A 86 -13.01 -18.84 4.86
C GLY A 86 -11.94 -19.87 4.51
N VAL A 87 -10.89 -19.46 3.78
CA VAL A 87 -9.80 -20.36 3.35
C VAL A 87 -8.75 -20.43 4.46
N ARG A 88 -8.48 -21.63 4.97
CA ARG A 88 -7.44 -21.82 5.99
C ARG A 88 -6.05 -21.46 5.42
N MET A 89 -5.38 -20.52 6.08
CA MET A 89 -4.00 -20.17 5.77
C MET A 89 -3.05 -21.31 6.15
N GLY A 90 -2.42 -21.93 5.15
CA GLY A 90 -1.36 -22.94 5.38
C GLY A 90 -0.01 -22.30 5.69
N ARG A 91 0.97 -23.08 6.18
CA ARG A 91 2.33 -22.58 6.48
C ARG A 91 3.00 -21.84 5.30
N LYS A 92 2.69 -22.23 4.06
CA LYS A 92 3.21 -21.62 2.83
C LYS A 92 2.69 -20.20 2.58
N SER A 93 1.54 -19.83 3.14
CA SER A 93 0.92 -18.51 2.97
C SER A 93 1.69 -17.41 3.72
N LYS A 94 2.54 -17.79 4.69
CA LYS A 94 3.39 -16.87 5.47
C LYS A 94 4.76 -16.60 4.83
N ILE A 95 5.11 -17.35 3.79
CA ILE A 95 6.39 -17.19 3.06
C ILE A 95 6.53 -15.76 2.50
N PRO A 96 5.49 -15.16 1.86
CA PRO A 96 5.62 -13.80 1.35
C PRO A 96 5.83 -12.75 2.45
N LEU A 97 5.21 -12.93 3.62
CA LEU A 97 5.43 -12.05 4.78
C LEU A 97 6.89 -12.13 5.25
N LEU A 98 7.41 -13.34 5.41
CA LEU A 98 8.81 -13.55 5.81
C LEU A 98 9.78 -12.92 4.79
N LEU A 99 9.49 -13.09 3.50
CA LEU A 99 10.30 -12.52 2.43
C LEU A 99 10.24 -10.98 2.42
N MET A 100 9.04 -10.39 2.55
CA MET A 100 8.87 -8.94 2.66
C MET A 100 9.55 -8.37 3.90
N MET A 101 9.43 -9.05 5.05
CA MET A 101 10.10 -8.64 6.29
C MET A 101 11.62 -8.70 6.14
N LEU A 102 12.15 -9.75 5.55
CA LEU A 102 13.59 -9.92 5.32
C LEU A 102 14.13 -8.85 4.37
N LEU A 103 13.43 -8.56 3.27
CA LEU A 103 13.78 -7.48 2.35
C LEU A 103 13.71 -6.11 3.05
N PHE A 104 12.74 -5.89 3.94
CA PHE A 104 12.62 -4.66 4.71
C PHE A 104 13.79 -4.50 5.70
N VAL A 105 14.13 -5.53 6.48
CA VAL A 105 15.21 -5.47 7.47
C VAL A 105 16.58 -5.29 6.81
N ILE A 106 16.83 -5.96 5.68
CA ILE A 106 18.07 -5.77 4.89
C ILE A 106 18.15 -4.36 4.29
N ASN A 107 17.00 -3.73 4.00
CA ASN A 107 16.95 -2.36 3.47
C ASN A 107 17.32 -1.30 4.54
N ILE A 108 16.99 -1.51 5.81
CA ILE A 108 17.23 -0.55 6.91
C ILE A 108 18.70 -0.10 7.03
N PRO A 109 19.71 -0.99 7.16
CA PRO A 109 21.09 -0.57 7.41
C PRO A 109 21.82 -0.03 6.17
N GLY A 110 21.40 -0.43 4.96
CA GLY A 110 22.16 -0.15 3.73
C GLY A 110 21.51 0.82 2.74
N GLY A 111 20.19 1.00 2.78
CA GLY A 111 19.47 1.75 1.73
C GLY A 111 19.72 1.23 0.30
N ILE A 112 20.23 -0.01 0.16
CA ILE A 112 20.74 -0.57 -1.10
C ILE A 112 19.61 -0.78 -2.12
N ILE A 113 18.40 -1.08 -1.63
CA ILE A 113 17.24 -1.39 -2.47
C ILE A 113 16.38 -0.13 -2.71
N LEU A 114 16.14 0.64 -1.65
CA LEU A 114 15.42 1.91 -1.71
C LEU A 114 16.09 2.88 -0.74
N ARG A 115 16.82 3.84 -1.27
CA ARG A 115 17.48 4.87 -0.48
C ARG A 115 16.44 5.92 -0.07
N TRP A 116 16.55 6.42 1.16
CA TRP A 116 15.73 7.57 1.60
C TRP A 116 15.92 8.74 0.63
N PRO A 117 14.87 9.53 0.37
CA PRO A 117 14.96 10.65 -0.56
C PRO A 117 15.96 11.70 -0.05
N ASP A 118 16.74 12.26 -0.98
CA ASP A 118 17.58 13.42 -0.68
C ASP A 118 16.66 14.65 -0.60
N LEU A 119 16.65 15.36 0.53
CA LEU A 119 15.90 16.62 0.66
C LEU A 119 16.67 17.74 -0.05
N ILE A 120 16.11 18.25 -1.15
CA ILE A 120 16.59 19.48 -1.79
C ILE A 120 15.61 20.60 -1.42
N ARG A 121 16.06 21.57 -0.62
CA ARG A 121 15.33 22.80 -0.36
C ARG A 121 15.46 23.73 -1.57
N LYS A 122 14.42 23.79 -2.40
CA LYS A 122 14.28 24.82 -3.44
C LYS A 122 13.10 25.71 -3.08
N ASN A 123 13.31 27.03 -3.07
CA ASN A 123 12.26 28.06 -2.89
C ASN A 123 11.33 27.84 -1.68
N GLY A 124 11.87 27.48 -0.50
CA GLY A 124 11.07 27.33 0.72
C GLY A 124 10.17 26.09 0.79
N GLY A 125 10.21 25.20 -0.20
CA GLY A 125 9.54 23.90 -0.20
C GLY A 125 10.54 22.74 -0.12
N ALA A 126 10.21 21.70 0.66
CA ALA A 126 10.97 20.46 0.71
C ALA A 126 10.64 19.61 -0.53
N HIS A 127 11.61 19.43 -1.43
CA HIS A 127 11.49 18.51 -2.56
C HIS A 127 12.27 17.22 -2.27
N PHE A 128 11.55 16.09 -2.23
CA PHE A 128 12.11 14.76 -2.02
C PHE A 128 12.53 14.14 -3.36
N VAL A 129 13.84 14.00 -3.61
CA VAL A 129 14.35 13.37 -4.82
C VAL A 129 14.63 11.89 -4.56
N TYR A 130 13.87 11.01 -5.22
CA TYR A 130 14.02 9.56 -5.10
C TYR A 130 14.95 9.02 -6.17
N LYS A 131 16.01 8.31 -5.76
CA LYS A 131 16.88 7.55 -6.68
C LYS A 131 16.33 6.15 -6.86
N ILE A 132 15.72 5.89 -8.02
CA ILE A 132 15.18 4.58 -8.37
C ILE A 132 16.36 3.64 -8.65
N THR A 133 16.51 2.62 -7.82
CA THR A 133 17.54 1.59 -7.96
C THR A 133 16.89 0.33 -8.57
N PRO A 134 17.53 -0.41 -9.50
CA PRO A 134 16.93 -1.59 -10.13
C PRO A 134 16.50 -2.67 -9.14
N TRP A 135 17.15 -2.76 -7.96
CA TRP A 135 16.78 -3.67 -6.88
C TRP A 135 15.36 -3.47 -6.35
N PHE A 136 14.81 -2.26 -6.47
CA PHE A 136 13.44 -1.95 -6.08
C PHE A 136 12.40 -2.80 -6.83
N LEU A 137 12.74 -3.28 -8.03
CA LEU A 137 11.89 -4.19 -8.82
C LEU A 137 11.62 -5.51 -8.08
N LEU A 138 12.51 -5.95 -7.17
CA LEU A 138 12.29 -7.12 -6.32
C LEU A 138 11.07 -6.94 -5.41
N PHE A 139 10.86 -5.75 -4.83
CA PHE A 139 9.68 -5.47 -4.02
C PHE A 139 8.40 -5.61 -4.83
N PHE A 140 8.41 -5.11 -6.07
CA PHE A 140 7.28 -5.25 -6.99
C PHE A 140 7.03 -6.69 -7.42
N VAL A 141 8.07 -7.49 -7.64
CA VAL A 141 7.92 -8.91 -7.97
C VAL A 141 7.30 -9.66 -6.80
N VAL A 142 7.80 -9.45 -5.57
CA VAL A 142 7.25 -10.11 -4.37
C VAL A 142 5.81 -9.66 -4.11
N ALA A 143 5.54 -8.36 -4.21
CA ALA A 143 4.19 -7.81 -4.10
C ALA A 143 3.25 -8.35 -5.21
N GLY A 144 3.74 -8.44 -6.44
CA GLY A 144 3.01 -8.98 -7.59
C GLY A 144 2.63 -10.45 -7.40
N ILE A 145 3.57 -11.27 -6.88
CA ILE A 145 3.28 -12.67 -6.54
C ILE A 145 2.18 -12.75 -5.47
N THR A 146 2.23 -11.92 -4.42
CA THR A 146 1.15 -11.87 -3.42
C THR A 146 -0.19 -11.44 -4.02
N ILE A 147 -0.20 -10.45 -4.92
CA ILE A 147 -1.42 -10.01 -5.60
C ILE A 147 -2.01 -11.15 -6.44
N ILE A 148 -1.19 -11.88 -7.21
CA ILE A 148 -1.64 -13.05 -7.97
C ILE A 148 -2.23 -14.11 -7.03
N GLN A 149 -1.60 -14.35 -5.89
CA GLN A 149 -2.14 -15.29 -4.88
C GLN A 149 -3.49 -14.84 -4.31
N ILE A 150 -3.70 -13.52 -4.11
CA ILE A 150 -4.99 -12.95 -3.72
C ILE A 150 -6.04 -13.27 -4.78
N PHE A 151 -5.76 -12.96 -6.05
CA PHE A 151 -6.70 -13.21 -7.16
C PHE A 151 -7.06 -14.69 -7.28
N ILE A 152 -6.09 -15.59 -7.16
CA ILE A 152 -6.33 -17.04 -7.19
C ILE A 152 -7.22 -17.47 -6.01
N THR A 153 -6.94 -16.99 -4.81
CA THR A 153 -7.71 -17.31 -3.59
C THR A 153 -9.13 -16.80 -3.71
N MET A 154 -9.30 -15.57 -4.19
CA MET A 154 -10.58 -14.94 -4.45
C MET A 154 -11.38 -15.73 -5.49
N TYR A 155 -10.78 -16.04 -6.64
CA TYR A 155 -11.45 -16.80 -7.71
C TYR A 155 -11.89 -18.19 -7.24
N ARG A 156 -11.04 -18.91 -6.50
CA ARG A 156 -11.38 -20.22 -5.93
C ARG A 156 -12.52 -20.13 -4.91
N GLY A 157 -12.51 -19.10 -4.06
CA GLY A 157 -13.57 -18.89 -3.08
C GLY A 157 -14.90 -18.51 -3.74
N CYS A 158 -14.89 -17.67 -4.79
CA CYS A 158 -16.08 -17.31 -5.57
C CYS A 158 -16.77 -18.52 -6.22
N ARG A 159 -15.98 -19.51 -6.65
CA ARG A 159 -16.54 -20.76 -7.21
C ARG A 159 -17.20 -21.63 -6.15
N ARG A 160 -16.78 -21.53 -4.89
CA ARG A 160 -17.27 -22.38 -3.79
C ARG A 160 -18.57 -21.86 -3.17
N HIS A 161 -18.78 -20.54 -3.19
CA HIS A 161 -19.97 -19.91 -2.63
C HIS A 161 -20.46 -18.76 -3.54
N PRO A 162 -21.51 -18.98 -4.35
CA PRO A 162 -21.99 -17.97 -5.32
C PRO A 162 -22.52 -16.68 -4.67
N GLY A 163 -22.89 -16.71 -3.37
CA GLY A 163 -23.34 -15.54 -2.61
C GLY A 163 -22.30 -14.43 -2.47
N TYR A 164 -20.99 -14.74 -2.54
CA TYR A 164 -19.92 -13.74 -2.41
C TYR A 164 -19.63 -12.98 -3.71
N ARG A 165 -20.19 -13.40 -4.86
CA ARG A 165 -20.01 -12.69 -6.14
C ARG A 165 -20.47 -11.24 -6.06
N LYS A 166 -21.60 -10.98 -5.37
CA LYS A 166 -22.16 -9.64 -5.19
C LYS A 166 -21.28 -8.69 -4.37
N GLN A 167 -20.43 -9.23 -3.48
CA GLN A 167 -19.50 -8.41 -2.69
C GLN A 167 -18.17 -8.15 -3.42
N ILE A 168 -17.82 -8.97 -4.42
CA ILE A 168 -16.57 -8.83 -5.18
C ILE A 168 -16.75 -7.96 -6.43
N GLU A 169 -17.97 -7.90 -6.97
CA GLU A 169 -18.36 -6.99 -8.04
C GLU A 169 -17.95 -5.52 -7.81
N PRO A 170 -18.23 -4.87 -6.65
CA PRO A 170 -17.80 -3.49 -6.42
C PRO A 170 -16.26 -3.32 -6.38
N ILE A 171 -15.52 -4.35 -5.97
CA ILE A 171 -14.04 -4.32 -5.98
C ILE A 171 -13.53 -4.34 -7.42
N LEU A 172 -14.08 -5.21 -8.27
CA LEU A 172 -13.72 -5.29 -9.68
C LEU A 172 -14.09 -4.02 -10.44
N VAL A 173 -15.28 -3.47 -10.18
CA VAL A 173 -15.73 -2.19 -10.75
C VAL A 173 -14.81 -1.05 -10.31
N GLY A 174 -14.42 -1.00 -9.03
CA GLY A 174 -13.46 -0.02 -8.53
C GLY A 174 -12.09 -0.11 -9.23
N ILE A 175 -11.54 -1.31 -9.42
CA ILE A 175 -10.28 -1.53 -10.14
C ILE A 175 -10.41 -1.07 -11.60
N LEU A 176 -11.53 -1.39 -12.26
CA LEU A 176 -11.81 -0.97 -13.64
C LEU A 176 -11.90 0.55 -13.76
N ILE A 177 -12.62 1.23 -12.86
CA ILE A 177 -12.74 2.69 -12.84
C ILE A 177 -11.37 3.34 -12.67
N ILE A 178 -10.55 2.85 -11.74
CA ILE A 178 -9.19 3.37 -11.53
C ILE A 178 -8.33 3.15 -12.78
N PHE A 179 -8.42 1.98 -13.41
CA PHE A 179 -7.66 1.67 -14.62
C PHE A 179 -8.07 2.57 -15.79
N VAL A 180 -9.37 2.76 -16.01
CA VAL A 180 -9.90 3.66 -17.05
C VAL A 180 -9.52 5.11 -16.77
N GLY A 181 -9.60 5.57 -15.52
CA GLY A 181 -9.15 6.92 -15.14
C GLY A 181 -7.67 7.13 -15.39
N ASN A 182 -6.83 6.13 -15.08
CA ASN A 182 -5.39 6.18 -15.37
C ASN A 182 -5.08 6.13 -16.87
N LEU A 183 -5.88 5.41 -17.67
CA LEU A 183 -5.74 5.39 -19.13
C LEU A 183 -6.15 6.73 -19.75
N ALA A 184 -7.25 7.34 -19.28
CA ALA A 184 -7.68 8.66 -19.74
C ALA A 184 -6.62 9.73 -19.46
N LEU A 185 -5.95 9.66 -18.31
CA LEU A 185 -4.82 10.55 -17.98
C LEU A 185 -3.54 10.23 -18.79
N ALA A 186 -3.43 9.03 -19.37
CA ALA A 186 -2.27 8.63 -20.17
C ALA A 186 -2.36 9.10 -21.63
N GLU A 187 -3.57 9.39 -22.13
CA GLU A 187 -3.78 9.91 -23.49
C GLU A 187 -3.28 11.35 -23.67
N ASP A 188 -3.13 12.11 -22.57
CA ASP A 188 -2.54 13.46 -22.57
C ASP A 188 -0.98 13.46 -22.54
N GLY A 189 -0.30 12.30 -22.60
CA GLY A 189 1.18 12.27 -22.57
C GLY A 189 1.88 10.94 -22.88
N CYS A 190 2.30 10.78 -24.14
CA CYS A 190 3.37 9.91 -24.68
C CYS A 190 3.40 8.42 -24.22
N SER A 191 2.89 7.56 -25.11
CA SER A 191 2.53 6.14 -24.90
C SER A 191 3.68 5.13 -24.73
N ARG A 192 4.95 5.53 -24.68
CA ARG A 192 6.09 4.58 -24.60
C ARG A 192 6.67 4.39 -23.19
N CYS A 193 6.25 5.21 -22.23
CA CYS A 193 6.67 5.18 -20.82
C CYS A 193 5.57 4.71 -19.86
N ALA A 194 4.47 4.14 -20.34
CA ALA A 194 3.25 3.94 -19.54
C ALA A 194 3.43 2.99 -18.35
N VAL A 195 4.16 1.88 -18.47
CA VAL A 195 4.29 0.89 -17.37
C VAL A 195 5.23 1.39 -16.26
N LEU A 196 6.38 1.96 -16.64
CA LEU A 196 7.32 2.59 -15.70
C LEU A 196 6.74 3.88 -15.10
N ARG A 197 5.94 4.63 -15.85
CA ARG A 197 5.22 5.81 -15.36
C ARG A 197 4.00 5.42 -14.53
N GLN A 198 3.34 4.27 -14.71
CA GLN A 198 2.29 3.76 -13.82
C GLN A 198 2.86 3.22 -12.50
N MET A 199 3.97 2.49 -12.54
CA MET A 199 4.73 2.11 -11.34
C MET A 199 5.29 3.36 -10.63
N GLY A 200 5.79 4.31 -11.42
CA GLY A 200 6.19 5.64 -10.97
C GLY A 200 5.01 6.47 -10.47
N PHE A 201 3.80 6.33 -11.04
CA PHE A 201 2.58 7.03 -10.61
C PHE A 201 2.06 6.45 -9.33
N ALA A 202 2.15 5.14 -9.09
CA ALA A 202 1.82 4.54 -7.80
C ALA A 202 2.77 5.04 -6.70
N LEU A 203 4.04 5.30 -7.02
CA LEU A 203 5.00 5.93 -6.12
C LEU A 203 4.79 7.44 -5.99
N VAL A 204 4.52 8.13 -7.09
CA VAL A 204 4.24 9.57 -7.11
C VAL A 204 2.94 9.81 -6.35
N TRP A 205 1.87 9.06 -6.53
CA TRP A 205 0.69 9.14 -5.66
C TRP A 205 0.94 8.68 -4.22
N ALA A 206 1.84 7.72 -4.00
CA ALA A 206 2.22 7.31 -2.64
C ALA A 206 3.08 8.32 -1.88
N TRP A 207 3.71 9.26 -2.59
CA TRP A 207 4.71 10.17 -2.05
C TRP A 207 4.59 11.64 -2.54
N SER A 208 3.53 12.01 -3.30
CA SER A 208 3.15 13.39 -3.72
C SER A 208 1.99 13.86 -2.89
#